data_AF-A0AAD3M5H0-F1
#
_entry.id   AF-A0AAD3M5H0-F1
#
_cell.length_a   1.000
_cell.length_b   1.000
_cell.length_c   1.000
_cell.angle_alpha   90.00
_cell.angle_beta   90.00
_cell.angle_gamma   90.00
#
_symmetry.space_group_name_H-M   'P 1'
#
loop_
_entity.id
_entity.type
_entity.pdbx_description
1 polymer ?
#
loop_
_entity_poly.entity_id
_entity_poly.type
_entity_poly.pdbx_seq_one_letter_code
_entity_poly.pdbx_strand_id
1 'polypeptide(L)'
;MASSRATGTAIMLQTKHRSWIYCLFVLVHLMSLPVLAKPDSLKEVTDGNWEEILTGEWMIEFYAPWCPACQQLQPVWKEFADWGEDMGVNIAKVDVTEQPGLSGRFIITSLPTIYHCKDGVFRKYQGARTKDDFLTFIHDQKWKAVEPVSSWFGPSSFLMNSMSALFKLSMFIRRCHNYMTEQLGIPVWGSYVIFGLATLFSGLVLGLLLVFIADFVFPSRRFSSPDYYQKKQTMEQARLIQQQEDEHEADGEEDDDEDEEEEDRDRDEVWRRRRGSPEGRPEPKGQGFSDEALRKRVLRSREEEEEDT
;
A
#
# COMPACT_ATOMS: atom_id res chain seq x y z
N MET A 1 31.44 -21.24 -102.99
CA MET A 1 32.11 -21.38 -101.68
C MET A 1 31.31 -20.60 -100.63
N ALA A 2 31.03 -21.24 -99.48
CA ALA A 2 30.56 -20.70 -98.19
C ALA A 2 29.24 -19.88 -98.18
N SER A 3 28.11 -20.42 -97.70
CA SER A 3 27.77 -20.64 -96.28
C SER A 3 27.78 -19.36 -95.43
N SER A 4 26.68 -18.59 -95.42
CA SER A 4 26.38 -17.59 -94.36
C SER A 4 24.95 -17.03 -94.46
N ARG A 5 23.90 -17.86 -94.32
CA ARG A 5 22.50 -17.37 -94.23
C ARG A 5 21.66 -17.94 -93.09
N ALA A 6 22.24 -18.78 -92.21
CA ALA A 6 21.48 -19.51 -91.19
C ALA A 6 21.67 -18.98 -89.74
N THR A 7 22.36 -17.86 -89.52
CA THR A 7 22.68 -17.38 -88.16
C THR A 7 21.79 -16.23 -87.65
N GLY A 8 20.96 -15.61 -88.49
CA GLY A 8 20.18 -14.42 -88.09
C GLY A 8 18.88 -14.70 -87.32
N THR A 9 18.17 -15.79 -87.61
CA THR A 9 16.84 -16.07 -87.03
C THR A 9 16.89 -16.73 -85.66
N ALA A 10 17.93 -17.52 -85.36
CA ALA A 10 18.11 -18.15 -84.05
C ALA A 10 18.45 -17.14 -82.94
N ILE A 11 19.09 -16.01 -83.29
CA ILE A 11 19.50 -14.97 -82.34
C ILE A 11 18.29 -14.12 -81.89
N MET A 12 17.30 -13.89 -82.77
CA MET A 12 16.12 -13.07 -82.42
C MET A 12 15.09 -13.77 -81.52
N LEU A 13 14.97 -15.10 -81.58
CA LEU A 13 14.08 -15.86 -80.67
C LEU A 13 14.69 -16.02 -79.26
N GLN A 14 16.01 -16.12 -79.17
CA GLN A 14 16.75 -16.18 -77.89
C GLN A 14 16.69 -14.86 -77.11
N THR A 15 16.71 -13.72 -77.79
CA THR A 15 16.65 -12.39 -77.15
C THR A 15 15.25 -12.08 -76.60
N LYS A 16 14.18 -12.48 -77.29
CA LYS A 16 12.79 -12.27 -76.84
C LYS A 16 12.47 -13.07 -75.57
N HIS A 17 12.98 -14.30 -75.47
CA HIS A 17 12.77 -15.16 -74.30
C HIS A 17 13.57 -14.70 -73.08
N ARG A 18 14.80 -14.19 -73.27
CA ARG A 18 15.60 -13.58 -72.20
C ARG A 18 14.94 -12.31 -71.67
N SER A 19 14.38 -11.47 -72.54
CA SER A 19 13.68 -10.24 -72.15
C SER A 19 12.44 -10.50 -71.29
N TRP A 20 11.66 -11.55 -71.61
CA TRP A 20 10.47 -11.90 -70.81
C TRP A 20 10.83 -12.45 -69.42
N ILE A 21 11.91 -13.23 -69.31
CA ILE A 21 12.43 -13.72 -68.02
C ILE A 21 12.91 -12.55 -67.15
N TYR A 22 13.58 -11.54 -67.73
CA TYR A 22 13.97 -10.34 -66.99
C TYR A 22 12.76 -9.52 -66.53
N CYS A 23 11.71 -9.37 -67.35
CA CYS A 23 10.47 -8.71 -66.91
C CYS A 23 9.77 -9.48 -65.79
N LEU A 24 9.76 -10.81 -65.83
CA LEU A 24 9.20 -11.64 -64.75
C LEU A 24 10.03 -11.54 -63.47
N PHE A 25 11.36 -11.56 -63.57
CA PHE A 25 12.24 -11.35 -62.41
C PHE A 25 12.07 -9.94 -61.83
N VAL A 26 11.96 -8.91 -62.66
CA VAL A 26 11.69 -7.53 -62.21
C VAL A 26 10.32 -7.42 -61.56
N LEU A 27 9.28 -8.08 -62.08
CA LEU A 27 7.94 -8.14 -61.46
C LEU A 27 7.92 -8.89 -60.13
N VAL A 28 8.65 -10.01 -60.03
CA VAL A 28 8.80 -10.78 -58.79
C VAL A 28 9.61 -10.00 -57.75
N HIS A 29 10.62 -9.24 -58.16
CA HIS A 29 11.35 -8.32 -57.29
C HIS A 29 10.53 -7.08 -56.91
N LEU A 30 9.64 -6.57 -57.80
CA LEU A 30 8.70 -5.50 -57.47
C LEU A 30 7.63 -5.95 -56.47
N MET A 31 7.23 -7.23 -56.51
CA MET A 31 6.30 -7.84 -55.55
C MET A 31 6.98 -8.23 -54.23
N SER A 32 8.31 -8.11 -54.13
CA SER A 32 9.08 -8.28 -52.89
C SER A 32 9.42 -6.95 -52.23
N LEU A 33 8.66 -5.87 -52.48
CA LEU A 33 8.69 -4.75 -51.53
C LEU A 33 8.29 -5.31 -50.17
N PRO A 34 9.13 -5.16 -49.13
CA PRO A 34 8.69 -5.47 -47.78
C PRO A 34 7.45 -4.62 -47.54
N VAL A 35 6.32 -5.27 -47.23
CA VAL A 35 5.19 -4.59 -46.60
C VAL A 35 5.81 -3.82 -45.45
N LEU A 36 5.83 -2.49 -45.57
CA LEU A 36 6.32 -1.60 -44.53
C LEU A 36 5.50 -1.96 -43.30
N ALA A 37 6.10 -2.72 -42.39
CA ALA A 37 5.50 -3.05 -41.11
C ALA A 37 5.24 -1.70 -40.45
N LYS A 38 3.96 -1.33 -40.35
CA LYS A 38 3.51 -0.12 -39.66
C LYS A 38 4.17 -0.15 -38.28
N PRO A 39 4.79 0.97 -37.82
CA PRO A 39 5.36 1.02 -36.49
C PRO A 39 4.30 0.57 -35.47
N ASP A 40 4.71 -0.26 -34.51
CA ASP A 40 3.79 -0.84 -33.52
C ASP A 40 3.32 0.30 -32.60
N SER A 41 2.15 0.87 -32.90
CA SER A 41 1.55 1.97 -32.14
C SER A 41 1.11 1.55 -30.73
N LEU A 42 1.10 0.24 -30.45
CA LEU A 42 0.73 -0.33 -29.16
C LEU A 42 1.94 -0.42 -28.23
N LYS A 43 1.92 0.35 -27.14
CA LYS A 43 3.00 0.40 -26.15
C LYS A 43 2.84 -0.67 -25.07
N GLU A 44 3.95 -1.19 -24.58
CA GLU A 44 3.98 -2.13 -23.47
C GLU A 44 4.41 -1.44 -22.18
N VAL A 45 3.59 -1.56 -21.14
CA VAL A 45 3.84 -0.94 -19.84
C VAL A 45 4.21 -2.04 -18.82
N THR A 46 5.35 -1.81 -18.18
CA THR A 46 6.02 -2.68 -17.22
C THR A 46 6.26 -1.93 -15.92
N ASP A 47 6.63 -2.65 -14.86
CA ASP A 47 7.04 -2.07 -13.58
C ASP A 47 8.18 -1.03 -13.71
N GLY A 48 8.97 -1.05 -14.79
CA GLY A 48 10.09 -0.13 -15.01
C GLY A 48 9.76 1.17 -15.74
N ASN A 49 8.66 1.23 -16.50
CA ASN A 49 8.29 2.39 -17.32
C ASN A 49 6.89 2.94 -17.04
N TRP A 50 6.17 2.40 -16.06
CA TRP A 50 4.82 2.84 -15.69
C TRP A 50 4.73 4.31 -15.26
N GLU A 51 5.83 5.00 -15.00
CA GLU A 51 5.78 6.44 -14.71
C GLU A 51 5.42 7.26 -15.96
N GLU A 52 5.70 6.74 -17.16
CA GLU A 52 5.38 7.40 -18.44
C GLU A 52 3.87 7.63 -18.61
N ILE A 53 3.04 6.71 -18.10
CA ILE A 53 1.57 6.83 -18.18
C ILE A 53 1.01 7.96 -17.31
N LEU A 54 1.82 8.56 -16.43
CA LEU A 54 1.40 9.70 -15.62
C LEU A 54 1.41 11.02 -16.41
N THR A 55 2.07 11.06 -17.55
CA THR A 55 2.23 12.29 -18.35
C THR A 55 1.49 12.19 -19.68
N GLY A 56 0.64 13.16 -19.99
CA GLY A 56 -0.17 13.15 -21.21
C GLY A 56 -1.39 12.26 -21.09
N GLU A 57 -1.94 11.86 -22.24
CA GLU A 57 -3.17 11.06 -22.33
C GLU A 57 -2.86 9.62 -22.75
N TRP A 58 -3.38 8.66 -21.98
CA TRP A 58 -3.14 7.24 -22.15
C TRP A 58 -4.41 6.42 -22.01
N MET A 59 -4.52 5.37 -22.81
CA MET A 59 -5.50 4.29 -22.67
C MET A 59 -4.75 2.99 -22.41
N ILE A 60 -5.04 2.34 -21.29
CA ILE A 60 -4.25 1.22 -20.76
C ILE A 60 -5.18 0.01 -20.57
N GLU A 61 -4.90 -1.08 -21.27
CA GLU A 61 -5.57 -2.36 -21.07
C GLU A 61 -4.74 -3.26 -20.14
N PHE A 62 -5.36 -3.74 -19.06
CA PHE A 62 -4.84 -4.82 -18.23
C PHE A 62 -5.43 -6.15 -18.72
N TYR A 63 -4.56 -7.05 -19.15
CA TYR A 63 -4.94 -8.33 -19.75
C TYR A 63 -4.13 -9.50 -19.17
N ALA A 64 -4.57 -10.72 -19.47
CA ALA A 64 -3.79 -11.94 -19.26
C ALA A 64 -3.87 -12.84 -20.50
N PRO A 65 -2.78 -13.54 -20.88
CA PRO A 65 -2.71 -14.32 -22.11
C PRO A 65 -3.65 -15.53 -22.11
N TRP A 66 -3.99 -16.06 -20.94
CA TRP A 66 -4.91 -17.19 -20.78
C TRP A 66 -6.39 -16.76 -20.71
N CYS A 67 -6.69 -15.46 -20.66
CA CYS A 67 -8.06 -14.98 -20.50
C CYS A 67 -8.79 -14.92 -21.85
N PRO A 68 -9.89 -15.69 -22.06
CA PRO A 68 -10.58 -15.72 -23.36
C PRO A 68 -11.16 -14.37 -23.77
N ALA A 69 -11.71 -13.61 -22.82
CA ALA A 69 -12.24 -12.27 -23.09
C ALA A 69 -11.15 -11.27 -23.49
N CYS A 70 -9.94 -11.41 -22.94
CA CYS A 70 -8.79 -10.60 -23.35
C CYS A 70 -8.37 -10.94 -24.79
N GLN A 71 -8.28 -12.24 -25.12
CA GLN A 71 -7.91 -12.69 -26.46
C GLN A 71 -8.85 -12.14 -27.54
N GLN A 72 -10.15 -12.03 -27.25
CA GLN A 72 -11.12 -11.41 -28.17
C GLN A 72 -10.94 -9.89 -28.31
N LEU A 73 -10.47 -9.21 -27.26
CA LEU A 73 -10.24 -7.77 -27.26
C LEU A 73 -8.93 -7.39 -27.96
N GLN A 74 -7.89 -8.24 -27.90
CA GLN A 74 -6.58 -7.97 -28.49
C GLN A 74 -6.61 -7.44 -29.95
N PRO A 75 -7.33 -8.05 -30.91
CA PRO A 75 -7.37 -7.51 -32.27
C PRO A 75 -8.00 -6.11 -32.33
N VAL A 76 -9.08 -5.88 -31.59
CA VAL A 76 -9.77 -4.59 -31.51
C VAL A 76 -8.87 -3.53 -30.86
N TRP A 77 -8.14 -3.90 -29.82
CA TRP A 77 -7.21 -3.01 -29.12
C TRP A 77 -6.04 -2.60 -30.01
N LYS A 78 -5.50 -3.53 -30.80
CA LYS A 78 -4.45 -3.23 -31.79
C LYS A 78 -4.97 -2.31 -32.89
N GLU A 79 -6.16 -2.57 -33.41
CA GLU A 79 -6.79 -1.67 -34.39
C GLU A 79 -7.11 -0.29 -33.82
N PHE A 80 -7.37 -0.17 -32.52
CA PHE A 80 -7.52 1.12 -31.85
C PHE A 80 -6.17 1.82 -31.67
N ALA A 81 -5.12 1.07 -31.30
CA ALA A 81 -3.74 1.56 -31.15
C ALA A 81 -3.25 2.30 -32.40
N ASP A 82 -3.60 1.77 -33.57
CA ASP A 82 -3.30 2.32 -34.88
C ASP A 82 -3.81 3.75 -35.14
N TRP A 83 -4.77 4.25 -34.35
CA TRP A 83 -5.33 5.62 -34.42
C TRP A 83 -4.86 6.51 -33.27
N GLY A 84 -4.08 5.97 -32.32
CA GLY A 84 -3.65 6.70 -31.14
C GLY A 84 -2.84 7.94 -31.47
N GLU A 85 -1.90 7.81 -32.41
CA GLU A 85 -1.05 8.93 -32.87
C GLU A 85 -1.90 10.06 -33.48
N ASP A 86 -2.88 9.73 -34.31
CA ASP A 86 -3.77 10.71 -34.97
C ASP A 86 -4.62 11.50 -33.96
N MET A 87 -4.99 10.88 -32.84
CA MET A 87 -5.79 11.50 -31.78
C MET A 87 -4.94 12.12 -30.65
N GLY A 88 -3.61 11.95 -30.67
CA GLY A 88 -2.72 12.38 -29.59
C GLY A 88 -2.92 11.61 -28.28
N VAL A 89 -3.35 10.34 -28.35
CA VAL A 89 -3.49 9.43 -27.19
C VAL A 89 -2.54 8.25 -27.32
N ASN A 90 -1.83 7.95 -26.24
CA ASN A 90 -0.98 6.78 -26.18
C ASN A 90 -1.80 5.55 -25.81
N ILE A 91 -1.62 4.44 -26.52
CA ILE A 91 -2.40 3.22 -26.29
C ILE A 91 -1.43 2.14 -25.82
N ALA A 92 -1.73 1.57 -24.66
CA ALA A 92 -0.84 0.68 -23.94
C ALA A 92 -1.55 -0.59 -23.48
N LYS A 93 -0.75 -1.64 -23.25
CA LYS A 93 -1.19 -2.89 -22.62
C LYS A 93 -0.25 -3.26 -21.46
N VAL A 94 -0.82 -3.93 -20.47
CA VAL A 94 -0.11 -4.46 -19.29
C VAL A 94 -0.49 -5.92 -19.10
N ASP A 95 0.50 -6.81 -19.15
CA ASP A 95 0.31 -8.21 -18.78
C ASP A 95 0.37 -8.38 -17.26
N VAL A 96 -0.76 -8.72 -16.64
CA VAL A 96 -0.84 -8.88 -15.18
C VAL A 96 -0.16 -10.16 -14.68
N THR A 97 0.18 -11.10 -15.58
CA THR A 97 0.90 -12.33 -15.23
C THR A 97 2.40 -12.08 -15.08
N GLU A 98 2.94 -11.18 -15.89
CA GLU A 98 4.35 -10.79 -15.82
C GLU A 98 4.59 -9.61 -14.87
N GLN A 99 3.61 -8.72 -14.72
CA GLN A 99 3.70 -7.49 -13.93
C GLN A 99 2.79 -7.53 -12.69
N PRO A 100 3.07 -8.39 -11.68
CA PRO A 100 2.25 -8.49 -10.47
C PRO A 100 2.27 -7.20 -9.64
N GLY A 101 3.35 -6.42 -9.75
CA GLY A 101 3.48 -5.11 -9.12
C GLY A 101 2.45 -4.12 -9.61
N LEU A 102 2.27 -4.04 -10.93
CA LEU A 102 1.26 -3.18 -11.56
C LEU A 102 -0.16 -3.69 -11.27
N SER A 103 -0.38 -5.01 -11.28
CA SER A 103 -1.67 -5.58 -10.90
C SER A 103 -2.10 -5.15 -9.50
N GLY A 104 -1.19 -5.21 -8.52
CA GLY A 104 -1.42 -4.70 -7.17
C GLY A 104 -1.57 -3.18 -7.12
N ARG A 105 -0.78 -2.43 -7.89
CA ARG A 105 -0.80 -0.96 -7.94
C ARG A 105 -2.11 -0.39 -8.51
N PHE A 106 -2.78 -1.12 -9.38
CA PHE A 106 -4.06 -0.69 -9.96
C PHE A 106 -5.27 -1.42 -9.37
N ILE A 107 -5.03 -2.28 -8.37
CA ILE A 107 -6.01 -3.17 -7.75
C ILE A 107 -6.85 -3.87 -8.83
N ILE A 108 -6.17 -4.57 -9.75
CA ILE A 108 -6.84 -5.25 -10.85
C ILE A 108 -7.53 -6.52 -10.31
N THR A 109 -8.85 -6.46 -10.16
CA THR A 109 -9.66 -7.58 -9.66
C THR A 109 -10.30 -8.41 -10.77
N SER A 110 -10.43 -7.86 -11.97
CA SER A 110 -11.12 -8.49 -13.11
C SER A 110 -10.42 -8.17 -14.42
N LEU A 111 -10.52 -9.06 -15.40
CA LEU A 111 -9.92 -8.88 -16.73
C LEU A 111 -10.98 -9.04 -17.83
N PRO A 112 -10.87 -8.32 -18.96
CA PRO A 112 -9.97 -7.17 -19.15
C PRO A 112 -10.49 -5.95 -18.40
N THR A 113 -9.57 -5.18 -17.81
CA THR A 113 -9.86 -3.87 -17.20
C THR A 113 -9.12 -2.79 -17.97
N ILE A 114 -9.83 -1.73 -18.33
CA ILE A 114 -9.27 -0.62 -19.11
C ILE A 114 -9.32 0.65 -18.26
N TYR A 115 -8.22 1.38 -18.25
CA TYR A 115 -8.12 2.69 -17.64
C TYR A 115 -7.77 3.74 -18.68
N HIS A 116 -8.46 4.88 -18.60
CA HIS A 116 -8.02 6.13 -19.19
C HIS A 116 -7.19 6.88 -18.16
N CYS A 117 -6.03 7.40 -18.56
CA CYS A 117 -5.23 8.29 -17.75
C CYS A 117 -5.02 9.60 -18.50
N LYS A 118 -5.22 10.71 -17.83
CA LYS A 118 -4.84 12.03 -18.35
C LYS A 118 -4.11 12.80 -17.26
N ASP A 119 -2.83 13.06 -17.48
CA ASP A 119 -1.96 13.80 -16.56
C ASP A 119 -2.02 13.25 -15.11
N GLY A 120 -1.97 11.93 -15.00
CA GLY A 120 -2.00 11.20 -13.72
C GLY A 120 -3.40 10.99 -13.13
N VAL A 121 -4.45 11.50 -13.78
CA VAL A 121 -5.84 11.27 -13.37
C VAL A 121 -6.41 10.06 -14.08
N PHE A 122 -6.59 8.99 -13.31
CA PHE A 122 -7.09 7.71 -13.81
C PHE A 122 -8.62 7.65 -13.76
N ARG A 123 -9.23 7.06 -14.79
CA ARG A 123 -10.68 6.82 -14.91
C ARG A 123 -10.90 5.42 -15.44
N LYS A 124 -11.75 4.64 -14.77
CA LYS A 124 -12.08 3.29 -15.22
C LYS A 124 -13.04 3.36 -16.40
N TYR A 125 -12.69 2.74 -17.52
CA TYR A 125 -13.56 2.67 -18.67
C TYR A 125 -14.67 1.62 -18.45
N GLN A 126 -15.91 2.00 -18.73
CA GLN A 126 -17.10 1.15 -18.58
C GLN A 126 -17.93 1.02 -19.88
N GLY A 127 -17.43 1.56 -20.99
CA GLY A 127 -18.11 1.50 -22.28
C GLY A 127 -18.05 0.12 -22.95
N ALA A 128 -18.62 0.05 -24.15
CA ALA A 128 -18.48 -1.11 -25.02
C ALA A 128 -17.01 -1.25 -25.43
N ARG A 129 -16.53 -2.50 -25.53
CA ARG A 129 -15.14 -2.78 -25.88
C ARG A 129 -14.95 -2.93 -27.38
N THR A 130 -15.53 -1.99 -28.13
CA THR A 130 -15.43 -1.91 -29.59
C THR A 130 -14.54 -0.75 -29.98
N LYS A 131 -13.89 -0.86 -31.15
CA LYS A 131 -13.02 0.19 -31.69
C LYS A 131 -13.76 1.53 -31.76
N ASP A 132 -14.98 1.54 -32.29
CA ASP A 132 -15.76 2.77 -32.47
C ASP A 132 -16.09 3.44 -31.13
N ASP A 133 -16.38 2.68 -30.07
CA ASP A 133 -16.67 3.26 -28.76
C ASP A 133 -15.39 3.84 -28.12
N PHE A 134 -14.24 3.18 -28.30
CA PHE A 134 -12.95 3.75 -27.86
C PHE A 134 -12.61 5.06 -28.59
N LEU A 135 -12.78 5.09 -29.92
CA LEU A 135 -12.57 6.30 -30.72
C LEU A 135 -13.49 7.43 -30.25
N THR A 136 -14.79 7.13 -30.11
CA THR A 136 -15.79 8.10 -29.66
C THR A 136 -15.51 8.58 -28.23
N PHE A 137 -15.05 7.70 -27.34
CA PHE A 137 -14.74 8.04 -25.97
C PHE A 137 -13.62 9.08 -25.84
N ILE A 138 -12.60 8.99 -26.70
CA ILE A 138 -11.48 9.94 -26.75
C ILE A 138 -11.88 11.20 -27.53
N HIS A 139 -12.42 11.05 -28.73
CA HIS A 139 -12.79 12.16 -29.62
C HIS A 139 -13.83 13.10 -28.97
N ASP A 140 -14.92 12.54 -28.44
CA ASP A 140 -15.99 13.32 -27.81
C ASP A 140 -15.68 13.66 -26.35
N GLN A 141 -14.51 13.25 -25.84
CA GLN A 141 -14.07 13.47 -24.46
C GLN A 141 -15.07 12.99 -23.41
N LYS A 142 -15.75 11.86 -23.69
CA LYS A 142 -16.72 11.24 -22.76
C LYS A 142 -16.11 10.91 -21.41
N TRP A 143 -14.79 10.74 -21.35
CA TRP A 143 -14.02 10.57 -20.11
C TRP A 143 -14.24 11.71 -19.10
N LYS A 144 -14.62 12.93 -19.53
CA LYS A 144 -14.92 14.04 -18.60
C LYS A 144 -16.11 13.75 -17.69
N ALA A 145 -17.07 12.95 -18.16
CA ALA A 145 -18.25 12.55 -17.39
C ALA A 145 -17.98 11.35 -16.47
N VAL A 146 -16.85 10.65 -16.66
CA VAL A 146 -16.48 9.49 -15.85
C VAL A 146 -15.75 9.96 -14.60
N GLU A 147 -16.21 9.50 -13.44
CA GLU A 147 -15.60 9.83 -12.16
C GLU A 147 -14.14 9.31 -12.11
N PRO A 148 -13.18 10.17 -11.71
CA PRO A 148 -11.81 9.75 -11.54
C PRO A 148 -11.67 8.81 -10.34
N VAL A 149 -10.71 7.90 -10.42
CA VAL A 149 -10.26 7.12 -9.28
C VAL A 149 -9.75 8.10 -8.23
N SER A 150 -10.24 7.98 -7.00
CA SER A 150 -9.86 8.87 -5.90
C SER A 150 -8.33 8.87 -5.70
N SER A 151 -7.76 10.03 -5.36
CA SER A 151 -6.32 10.19 -5.15
C SER A 151 -5.74 9.29 -4.05
N TRP A 152 -6.53 8.94 -3.02
CA TRP A 152 -6.15 7.99 -1.97
C TRP A 152 -5.95 6.56 -2.47
N PHE A 153 -6.69 6.17 -3.51
CA PHE A 153 -6.53 4.90 -4.23
C PHE A 153 -5.82 5.10 -5.57
N GLY A 154 -5.16 6.24 -5.78
CA GLY A 154 -4.39 6.49 -6.98
C GLY A 154 -3.15 5.57 -7.03
N PRO A 155 -2.71 5.14 -8.22
CA PRO A 155 -1.52 4.30 -8.35
C PRO A 155 -0.29 4.95 -7.73
N SER A 156 -0.14 6.27 -7.82
CA SER A 156 0.98 7.03 -7.24
C SER A 156 0.94 7.23 -5.71
N SER A 157 -0.11 6.78 -5.03
CA SER A 157 -0.26 6.97 -3.57
C SER A 157 0.66 6.04 -2.77
N PHE A 158 0.95 6.43 -1.51
CA PHE A 158 1.73 5.61 -0.59
C PHE A 158 1.10 4.22 -0.36
N LEU A 159 -0.22 4.18 -0.12
CA LEU A 159 -0.97 2.93 0.07
C LEU A 159 -0.76 1.99 -1.11
N MET A 160 -0.79 2.54 -2.32
CA MET A 160 -0.72 1.75 -3.53
C MET A 160 0.70 1.30 -3.87
N ASN A 161 1.71 2.07 -3.46
CA ASN A 161 3.09 1.59 -3.43
C ASN A 161 3.25 0.40 -2.46
N SER A 162 2.65 0.48 -1.27
CA SER A 162 2.64 -0.64 -0.31
C SER A 162 1.92 -1.87 -0.88
N MET A 163 0.78 -1.71 -1.54
CA MET A 163 0.06 -2.81 -2.20
C MET A 163 0.89 -3.45 -3.31
N SER A 164 1.55 -2.64 -4.15
CA SER A 164 2.47 -3.14 -5.19
C SER A 164 3.61 -3.95 -4.58
N ALA A 165 4.24 -3.46 -3.50
CA ALA A 165 5.29 -4.17 -2.79
C ALA A 165 4.79 -5.50 -2.18
N LEU A 166 3.59 -5.52 -1.60
CA LEU A 166 2.98 -6.72 -1.04
C LEU A 166 2.70 -7.79 -2.11
N PHE A 167 2.22 -7.39 -3.29
CA PHE A 167 2.02 -8.31 -4.42
C PHE A 167 3.36 -8.87 -4.94
N LYS A 168 4.38 -8.02 -5.07
CA LYS A 168 5.74 -8.46 -5.44
C LYS A 168 6.30 -9.44 -4.41
N LEU A 169 6.13 -9.15 -3.12
CA LEU A 169 6.54 -10.02 -2.02
C LEU A 169 5.81 -11.37 -2.05
N SER A 170 4.49 -11.37 -2.23
CA SER A 170 3.67 -12.58 -2.36
C SER A 170 4.18 -13.48 -3.50
N MET A 171 4.40 -12.90 -4.68
CA MET A 171 4.94 -13.63 -5.83
C MET A 171 6.37 -14.11 -5.60
N PHE A 172 7.20 -13.34 -4.90
CA PHE A 172 8.54 -13.76 -4.52
C PHE A 172 8.53 -14.97 -3.59
N ILE A 173 7.69 -14.95 -2.54
CA ILE A 173 7.52 -16.08 -1.61
C ILE A 173 7.09 -17.34 -2.37
N ARG A 174 6.12 -17.22 -3.29
CA ARG A 174 5.69 -18.34 -4.14
C ARG A 174 6.84 -18.89 -5.00
N ARG A 175 7.65 -18.02 -5.60
CA ARG A 175 8.84 -18.43 -6.36
C ARG A 175 9.85 -19.17 -5.49
N CYS A 176 10.12 -18.68 -4.29
CA CYS A 176 11.00 -19.36 -3.33
C CYS A 176 10.44 -20.72 -2.90
N HIS A 177 9.13 -20.83 -2.66
CA HIS A 177 8.48 -22.09 -2.33
C HIS A 177 8.68 -23.12 -3.44
N ASN A 178 8.30 -22.75 -4.66
CA ASN A 178 8.42 -23.61 -5.83
C ASN A 178 9.89 -24.00 -6.07
N TYR A 179 10.82 -23.06 -5.92
CA TYR A 179 12.25 -23.35 -6.04
C TYR A 179 12.72 -24.38 -5.00
N MET A 180 12.31 -24.24 -3.73
CA MET A 180 12.65 -25.20 -2.68
C MET A 180 12.04 -26.59 -2.94
N THR A 181 10.80 -26.65 -3.41
CA THR A 181 10.11 -27.93 -3.62
C THR A 181 10.55 -28.63 -4.90
N GLU A 182 10.77 -27.89 -5.98
CA GLU A 182 11.09 -28.45 -7.31
C GLU A 182 12.59 -28.65 -7.51
N GLN A 183 13.43 -27.67 -7.15
CA GLN A 183 14.87 -27.72 -7.43
C GLN A 183 15.66 -28.37 -6.29
N LEU A 184 15.31 -28.08 -5.04
CA LEU A 184 15.98 -28.66 -3.86
C LEU A 184 15.31 -29.96 -3.38
N GLY A 185 14.16 -30.34 -3.96
CA GLY A 185 13.43 -31.56 -3.60
C GLY A 185 12.91 -31.57 -2.16
N ILE A 186 12.81 -30.41 -1.51
CA ILE A 186 12.32 -30.31 -0.14
C ILE A 186 10.82 -30.62 -0.16
N PRO A 187 10.33 -31.51 0.72
CA PRO A 187 8.90 -31.78 0.78
C PRO A 187 8.14 -30.52 1.18
N VAL A 188 6.89 -30.40 0.72
CA VAL A 188 6.04 -29.21 0.91
C VAL A 188 6.00 -28.73 2.37
N TRP A 189 5.87 -29.66 3.34
CA TRP A 189 5.88 -29.31 4.76
C TRP A 189 7.21 -28.68 5.22
N GLY A 190 8.35 -29.13 4.69
CA GLY A 190 9.66 -28.59 5.02
C GLY A 190 9.82 -27.14 4.56
N SER A 191 9.31 -26.81 3.37
CA SER A 191 9.31 -25.43 2.88
C SER A 191 8.48 -24.50 3.78
N TYR A 192 7.33 -24.96 4.30
CA TYR A 192 6.51 -24.18 5.22
C TYR A 192 7.17 -23.97 6.58
N VAL A 193 7.91 -24.96 7.09
CA VAL A 193 8.71 -24.81 8.31
C VAL A 193 9.79 -23.73 8.11
N ILE A 194 10.50 -23.75 6.98
CA ILE A 194 11.53 -22.75 6.66
C ILE A 194 10.91 -21.34 6.61
N PHE A 195 9.78 -21.17 5.90
CA PHE A 195 9.09 -19.89 5.87
C PHE A 195 8.60 -19.45 7.24
N GLY A 196 8.05 -20.36 8.05
CA GLY A 196 7.60 -20.06 9.42
C GLY A 196 8.74 -19.62 10.34
N LEU A 197 9.92 -20.24 10.23
CA LEU A 197 11.09 -19.83 10.99
C LEU A 197 11.62 -18.47 10.50
N ALA A 198 11.64 -18.24 9.18
CA ALA A 198 12.07 -16.98 8.60
C ALA A 198 11.14 -15.81 8.98
N THR A 199 9.82 -16.01 9.02
CA THR A 199 8.85 -14.98 9.46
C THR A 199 8.94 -14.71 10.96
N LEU A 200 9.15 -15.75 11.77
CA LEU A 200 9.36 -15.59 13.21
C LEU A 200 10.64 -14.79 13.50
N PHE A 201 11.74 -15.14 12.83
CA PHE A 201 13.01 -14.45 12.99
C PHE A 201 12.93 -12.99 12.52
N SER A 202 12.37 -12.74 11.32
CA SER A 202 12.23 -11.38 10.81
C SER A 202 11.30 -10.53 11.68
N GLY A 203 10.21 -11.10 12.20
CA GLY A 203 9.32 -10.44 13.14
C GLY A 203 10.02 -10.07 14.46
N LEU A 204 10.84 -10.97 15.01
CA LEU A 204 11.63 -10.70 16.21
C LEU A 204 12.65 -9.58 15.99
N VAL A 205 13.38 -9.61 14.86
CA VAL A 205 14.35 -8.57 14.51
C VAL A 205 13.67 -7.21 14.33
N LEU A 206 12.55 -7.17 13.60
CA LEU A 206 11.77 -5.94 13.42
C LEU A 206 11.21 -5.41 14.74
N GLY A 207 10.75 -6.29 15.64
CA GLY A 207 10.29 -5.91 16.98
C GLY A 207 11.40 -5.30 17.84
N LEU A 208 12.58 -5.92 17.87
CA LEU A 208 13.74 -5.38 18.60
C LEU A 208 14.20 -4.04 18.02
N LEU A 209 14.20 -3.91 16.69
CA LEU A 209 14.54 -2.65 16.01
C LEU A 209 13.53 -1.55 16.38
N LEU A 210 12.23 -1.85 16.42
CA LEU A 210 11.18 -0.90 16.82
C LEU A 210 11.38 -0.44 18.27
N VAL A 211 11.64 -1.36 19.21
CA VAL A 211 11.94 -1.01 20.61
C VAL A 211 13.16 -0.08 20.68
N PHE A 212 14.21 -0.40 19.95
CA PHE A 212 15.40 0.44 19.88
C PHE A 212 15.06 1.85 19.36
N ILE A 213 14.33 1.97 18.25
CA ILE A 213 13.87 3.27 17.74
C ILE A 213 13.02 4.01 18.80
N ALA A 214 12.12 3.31 19.50
CA ALA A 214 11.29 3.92 20.53
C ALA A 214 12.13 4.48 21.69
N ASP A 215 13.18 3.76 22.11
CA ASP A 215 14.13 4.22 23.14
C ASP A 215 14.94 5.45 22.68
N PHE A 216 15.24 5.57 21.37
CA PHE A 216 15.90 6.75 20.79
C PHE A 216 14.96 7.96 20.67
N VAL A 217 13.71 7.73 20.25
CA VAL A 217 12.72 8.80 20.00
C VAL A 217 12.11 9.31 21.31
N PHE A 218 11.90 8.42 22.28
CA PHE A 218 11.45 8.73 23.62
C PHE A 218 12.54 8.33 24.63
N PRO A 219 13.66 9.07 24.67
CA PRO A 219 14.67 8.80 25.69
C PRO A 219 13.97 8.91 27.04
N SER A 220 13.94 7.81 27.78
CA SER A 220 13.37 7.81 29.12
C SER A 220 14.07 8.94 29.88
N ARG A 221 13.35 10.04 30.10
CA ARG A 221 13.81 11.10 30.98
C ARG A 221 13.77 10.47 32.37
N ARG A 222 14.82 9.73 32.71
CA ARG A 222 15.16 9.42 34.09
C ARG A 222 15.47 10.76 34.71
N PHE A 223 14.42 11.40 35.18
CA PHE A 223 14.45 12.65 35.92
C PHE A 223 15.14 12.33 37.25
N SER A 224 16.48 12.36 37.24
CA SER A 224 17.25 12.46 38.46
C SER A 224 17.07 13.91 38.92
N SER A 225 15.98 14.21 39.64
CA SER A 225 15.75 15.57 40.13
C SER A 225 16.82 15.91 41.17
N PRO A 226 17.61 16.98 40.98
CA PRO A 226 18.48 17.53 42.03
C PRO A 226 17.71 17.81 43.33
N ASP A 227 16.40 18.08 43.25
CA ASP A 227 15.53 18.36 44.39
C ASP A 227 15.41 17.21 45.38
N TYR A 228 15.61 15.95 44.95
CA TYR A 228 15.55 14.81 45.86
C TYR A 228 16.70 14.84 46.87
N TYR A 229 17.92 15.17 46.42
CA TYR A 229 19.08 15.29 47.31
C TYR A 229 18.96 16.52 48.22
N GLN A 230 18.47 17.63 47.70
CA GLN A 230 18.29 18.85 48.48
C GLN A 230 17.23 18.66 49.56
N LYS A 231 16.08 18.05 49.23
CA LYS A 231 15.02 17.75 50.21
C LYS A 231 15.48 16.75 51.27
N LYS A 232 16.29 15.75 50.89
CA LYS A 232 16.88 14.81 51.85
C LYS A 232 17.79 15.55 52.83
N GLN A 233 18.68 16.41 52.34
CA GLN A 233 19.57 17.21 53.19
C GLN A 233 18.78 18.14 54.13
N THR A 234 17.74 18.80 53.64
CA THR A 234 16.90 19.68 54.48
C THR A 234 16.14 18.91 55.56
N MET A 235 15.62 17.72 55.25
CA MET A 235 14.94 16.86 56.23
C MET A 235 15.92 16.31 57.28
N GLU A 236 17.14 15.99 56.88
CA GLU A 236 18.20 15.51 57.77
C GLU A 236 18.69 16.63 58.70
N GLN A 237 18.82 17.85 58.18
CA GLN A 237 19.14 19.04 58.96
C GLN A 237 18.03 19.41 59.95
N ALA A 238 16.75 19.30 59.55
CA ALA A 238 15.61 19.54 60.44
C ALA A 238 15.53 18.52 61.59
N ARG A 239 15.86 17.24 61.32
CA ARG A 239 15.92 16.21 62.37
C ARG A 239 17.01 16.48 63.41
N LEU A 240 18.17 16.96 62.98
CA LEU A 240 19.26 17.28 63.90
C LEU A 240 18.90 18.46 64.81
N ILE A 241 18.25 19.49 64.27
CA ILE A 241 17.77 20.63 65.06
C ILE A 241 16.74 20.15 66.10
N GLN A 242 15.78 19.32 65.69
CA GLN A 242 14.77 18.80 66.60
C GLN A 242 15.36 17.92 67.70
N GLN A 243 16.34 17.07 67.38
CA GLN A 243 17.04 16.27 68.39
C GLN A 243 17.82 17.15 69.39
N GLN A 244 18.32 18.30 68.95
CA GLN A 244 19.01 19.26 69.81
C GLN A 244 18.05 20.03 70.72
N GLU A 245 16.85 20.32 70.24
CA GLU A 245 15.77 20.93 71.03
C GLU A 245 15.25 19.94 72.08
N ASP A 246 15.02 18.68 71.69
CA ASP A 246 14.58 17.61 72.59
C ASP A 246 15.62 17.33 73.71
N GLU A 247 16.92 17.39 73.40
CA GLU A 247 17.99 17.28 74.42
C GLU A 247 18.05 18.50 75.35
N HIS A 248 17.61 19.68 74.91
CA HIS A 248 17.59 20.89 75.75
C HIS A 248 16.34 20.98 76.64
N GLU A 249 15.26 20.30 76.25
CA GLU A 249 14.01 20.20 77.02
C GLU A 249 14.07 19.09 78.09
N ALA A 250 14.97 18.09 77.94
CA ALA A 250 15.17 17.00 78.89
C ALA A 250 15.94 17.37 80.17
N ASP A 251 16.45 18.60 80.30
CA ASP A 251 17.16 19.09 81.49
C ASP A 251 16.22 19.63 82.58
N GLY A 252 14.90 19.55 82.38
CA GLY A 252 13.92 20.08 83.31
C GLY A 252 12.66 19.22 83.37
N GLU A 253 12.72 18.11 84.09
CA GLU A 253 11.73 17.67 85.09
C GLU A 253 12.06 16.24 85.57
N GLU A 254 12.37 16.15 86.87
CA GLU A 254 12.61 14.93 87.63
C GLU A 254 11.29 14.39 88.24
N ASP A 255 11.29 13.07 88.48
CA ASP A 255 10.59 12.30 89.52
C ASP A 255 9.19 11.69 89.28
N ASP A 256 9.23 10.36 89.20
CA ASP A 256 8.59 9.33 90.05
C ASP A 256 7.10 8.97 89.95
N ASP A 257 6.94 7.71 89.53
CA ASP A 257 6.21 6.59 90.16
C ASP A 257 4.68 6.34 89.95
N GLU A 258 4.48 5.16 89.34
CA GLU A 258 3.52 4.07 89.62
C GLU A 258 2.03 4.14 89.22
N ASP A 259 1.68 3.07 88.48
CA ASP A 259 0.41 2.34 88.35
C ASP A 259 -0.82 2.97 87.66
N GLU A 260 -1.23 2.37 86.53
CA GLU A 260 -2.59 1.83 86.33
C GLU A 260 -2.70 0.98 85.04
N GLU A 261 -3.58 -0.02 85.10
CA GLU A 261 -3.81 -1.06 84.09
C GLU A 261 -4.59 -0.57 82.85
N GLU A 262 -4.50 -1.37 81.78
CA GLU A 262 -5.36 -1.44 80.58
C GLU A 262 -5.17 -0.38 79.47
N GLU A 263 -4.55 -0.78 78.36
CA GLU A 263 -5.21 -0.74 77.03
C GLU A 263 -4.42 -1.56 75.98
N ASP A 264 -4.81 -2.84 75.85
CA ASP A 264 -4.55 -3.64 74.65
C ASP A 264 -5.38 -3.09 73.48
N ARG A 265 -4.79 -2.17 72.68
CA ARG A 265 -5.15 -1.86 71.28
C ARG A 265 -4.34 -0.62 70.83
N ASP A 266 -3.20 -0.79 70.16
CA ASP A 266 -2.72 0.13 69.09
C ASP A 266 -1.27 -0.15 68.59
N ARG A 267 -0.91 -1.42 68.34
CA ARG A 267 0.32 -1.75 67.61
C ARG A 267 0.11 -2.33 66.20
N ASP A 268 -1.14 -2.41 65.73
CA ASP A 268 -1.48 -3.04 64.44
C ASP A 268 -2.10 -2.09 63.38
N GLU A 269 -2.36 -0.81 63.69
CA GLU A 269 -2.94 0.15 62.73
C GLU A 269 -1.89 0.77 61.76
N VAL A 270 -0.63 0.90 62.17
CA VAL A 270 0.39 1.57 61.34
C VAL A 270 0.95 0.65 60.23
N TRP A 271 0.98 -0.66 60.45
CA TRP A 271 1.50 -1.62 59.46
C TRP A 271 0.47 -2.13 58.46
N ARG A 272 -0.85 -1.98 58.71
CA ARG A 272 -1.91 -2.34 57.73
C ARG A 272 -2.25 -1.25 56.71
N ARG A 273 -1.97 0.03 56.97
CA ARG A 273 -2.23 1.13 56.00
C ARG A 273 -1.24 1.21 54.82
N ARG A 274 -0.14 0.44 54.83
CA ARG A 274 0.96 0.56 53.85
C ARG A 274 1.04 -0.53 52.77
N ARG A 275 -0.04 -1.29 52.56
CA ARG A 275 -0.19 -2.17 51.38
C ARG A 275 -1.55 -1.95 50.70
N GLY A 276 -1.63 -0.87 49.93
CA GLY A 276 -2.65 -0.64 48.91
C GLY A 276 -2.00 -0.69 47.52
N SER A 277 -2.62 -1.45 46.63
CA SER A 277 -2.25 -1.75 45.23
C SER A 277 -1.93 -0.51 44.38
N PRO A 278 -1.03 -0.57 43.38
CA PRO A 278 -0.72 0.55 42.51
C PRO A 278 -1.73 0.62 41.36
N GLU A 279 -2.82 1.36 41.54
CA GLU A 279 -3.66 1.75 40.42
C GLU A 279 -4.18 3.18 40.61
N GLY A 280 -3.57 4.10 39.86
CA GLY A 280 -3.89 5.52 39.87
C GLY A 280 -3.77 6.09 38.46
N ARG A 281 -4.81 5.88 37.65
CA ARG A 281 -5.14 6.70 36.48
C ARG A 281 -6.02 7.88 36.98
N PRO A 282 -5.80 9.13 36.54
CA PRO A 282 -6.69 10.24 36.92
C PRO A 282 -7.98 10.20 36.10
N GLU A 283 -9.14 10.15 36.77
CA GLU A 283 -10.46 10.38 36.17
C GLU A 283 -10.80 11.87 36.05
N PRO A 284 -11.62 12.27 35.07
CA PRO A 284 -11.97 13.67 34.85
C PRO A 284 -13.04 14.14 35.86
N LYS A 285 -12.93 15.40 36.30
CA LYS A 285 -13.90 16.06 37.18
C LYS A 285 -15.28 16.15 36.50
N GLY A 286 -16.23 15.32 36.92
CA GLY A 286 -17.65 15.48 36.63
C GLY A 286 -18.31 16.44 37.61
N GLN A 287 -18.85 17.54 37.10
CA GLN A 287 -19.72 18.45 37.84
C GLN A 287 -21.07 17.77 38.09
N GLY A 288 -21.47 17.65 39.35
CA GLY A 288 -22.79 17.15 39.74
C GLY A 288 -23.88 18.12 39.28
N PHE A 289 -24.80 17.63 38.47
CA PHE A 289 -26.05 18.30 38.11
C PHE A 289 -27.21 17.54 38.76
N SER A 290 -28.04 18.26 39.49
CA SER A 290 -29.03 17.78 40.46
C SER A 290 -30.12 16.86 39.89
N ASP A 291 -30.37 15.74 40.56
CA ASP A 291 -31.48 14.79 40.34
C ASP A 291 -32.88 15.43 40.42
N GLU A 292 -33.00 16.64 40.96
CA GLU A 292 -34.27 17.35 41.09
C GLU A 292 -34.80 17.91 39.76
N ALA A 293 -33.90 18.19 38.79
CA ALA A 293 -34.27 18.69 37.47
C ALA A 293 -34.85 17.58 36.57
N LEU A 294 -34.38 16.34 36.72
CA LEU A 294 -34.90 15.20 35.96
C LEU A 294 -36.31 14.81 36.43
N ARG A 295 -36.55 14.88 37.75
CA ARG A 295 -37.85 14.56 38.37
C ARG A 295 -38.94 15.55 37.95
N LYS A 296 -38.61 16.85 37.82
CA LYS A 296 -39.53 17.87 37.29
C LYS A 296 -39.84 17.72 35.80
N ARG A 297 -38.90 17.19 35.00
CA ARG A 297 -39.13 16.96 33.57
C ARG A 297 -40.07 15.78 33.31
N VAL A 298 -39.90 14.69 34.06
CA VAL A 298 -40.75 13.49 33.94
C VAL A 298 -42.20 13.75 34.37
N LEU A 299 -42.43 14.58 35.39
CA LEU A 299 -43.78 14.95 35.81
C LEU A 299 -44.47 15.87 34.80
N ARG A 300 -43.74 16.82 34.21
CA ARG A 300 -44.28 17.72 33.17
C ARG A 300 -44.64 16.97 31.88
N SER A 301 -43.85 15.97 31.50
CA SER A 301 -44.15 15.12 30.33
C SER A 301 -45.40 14.27 30.50
N ARG A 302 -45.79 13.97 31.74
CA ARG A 302 -46.97 13.16 32.06
C ARG A 302 -48.26 13.98 32.18
N GLU A 303 -48.15 15.28 32.46
CA GLU A 303 -49.28 16.21 32.44
C GLU A 303 -49.60 16.69 31.00
N GLU A 304 -48.60 16.80 30.12
CA GLU A 304 -48.79 17.17 28.70
C GLU A 304 -49.40 16.02 27.84
N GLU A 305 -49.39 14.77 28.30
CA GLU A 305 -50.06 13.62 27.62
C GLU A 305 -51.52 13.38 28.04
N GLU A 306 -51.99 13.99 29.14
CA GLU A 306 -53.40 13.87 29.60
C GLU A 306 -54.29 15.04 29.11
N GLU A 307 -53.73 16.09 28.50
CA GLU A 307 -54.49 17.26 27.99
C GLU A 307 -54.77 17.22 26.48
N ASP A 308 -54.29 16.21 25.75
CA ASP A 308 -54.48 16.05 24.29
C ASP A 308 -55.24 14.76 23.88
N THR A 309 -56.08 14.22 24.79
CA THR A 309 -57.08 13.17 24.51
C THR A 309 -58.47 13.53 25.03
#